data_AF-A0A1C7FB41-F1
#
_entry.id   AF-A0A1C7FB41-F1
#
_cell.length_a   1.000
_cell.length_b   1.000
_cell.length_c   1.000
_cell.angle_alpha   90.00
_cell.angle_beta   90.00
_cell.angle_gamma   90.00
#
_symmetry.space_group_name_H-M   'P 1'
#
loop_
_entity.id
_entity.type
_entity.pdbx_description
1 polymer ?
#
loop_
_entity_poly.entity_id
_entity_poly.type
_entity_poly.pdbx_seq_one_letter_code
_entity_poly.pdbx_strand_id
1 'polypeptide(L)'
;MRLLIFLTIGLMSYPLYADYSNLAWSIMDSQGRRVYDTDNVLKAAIEQDRFIPLRFDNEFKDAAPELFKQIDVMGQFELDAFASKALVKGIQTLVEEFACATYRHYAHKPEARKCDAEAQDKRTKEAMPFQDGQFIKRRLEVTTNSIRTGFPNRSYDIYLPSVQQAPLTIVWGAVHELGSFFVHQRSRNDTVLTIYIDGYKLNTDGERSQRITAKPEIVFVVLPKASKIGQQKSQTEAAKFALADADFIVPLY
;
A
#
# COMPACT_ATOMS: atom_id res chain seq x y z
N MET A 1 -24.66 41.33 44.84
CA MET A 1 -24.54 39.84 44.84
C MET A 1 -24.33 39.40 43.40
N ARG A 2 -23.25 38.67 43.11
CA ARG A 2 -22.70 38.43 41.77
C ARG A 2 -23.59 37.49 40.93
N LEU A 3 -23.91 37.89 39.68
CA LEU A 3 -24.43 37.00 38.66
C LEU A 3 -23.29 36.11 38.13
N LEU A 4 -23.44 34.79 38.29
CA LEU A 4 -22.57 33.78 37.68
C LEU A 4 -23.10 33.46 36.27
N ILE A 5 -22.33 33.84 35.27
CA ILE A 5 -22.51 33.39 33.88
C ILE A 5 -21.86 32.01 33.78
N PHE A 6 -22.68 30.97 33.56
CA PHE A 6 -22.20 29.65 33.18
C PHE A 6 -21.89 29.66 31.67
N LEU A 7 -20.61 29.73 31.31
CA LEU A 7 -20.14 29.42 29.97
C LEU A 7 -20.01 27.90 29.85
N THR A 8 -20.98 27.26 29.20
CA THR A 8 -20.85 25.86 28.75
C THR A 8 -20.00 25.81 27.49
N ILE A 9 -18.70 25.53 27.65
CA ILE A 9 -17.81 25.18 26.54
C ILE A 9 -18.19 23.77 26.10
N GLY A 10 -18.98 23.67 25.02
CA GLY A 10 -19.21 22.42 24.32
C GLY A 10 -17.93 22.00 23.62
N LEU A 11 -17.11 21.18 24.28
CA LEU A 11 -16.06 20.41 23.65
C LEU A 11 -16.74 19.36 22.76
N MET A 12 -16.99 19.70 21.49
CA MET A 12 -17.20 18.69 20.46
C MET A 12 -15.86 17.98 20.25
N SER A 13 -15.60 16.96 21.06
CA SER A 13 -14.60 15.95 20.76
C SER A 13 -15.09 15.20 19.53
N TYR A 14 -14.64 15.62 18.34
CA TYR A 14 -14.70 14.76 17.16
C TYR A 14 -13.89 13.51 17.50
N PRO A 15 -14.50 12.32 17.59
CA PRO A 15 -13.71 11.11 17.69
C PRO A 15 -12.78 11.08 16.46
N LEU A 16 -11.48 11.12 16.71
CA LEU A 16 -10.45 10.78 15.73
C LEU A 16 -10.63 9.29 15.40
N TYR A 17 -11.59 8.97 14.55
CA TYR A 17 -11.75 7.61 14.05
C TYR A 17 -10.53 7.26 13.20
N ALA A 18 -10.02 6.03 13.43
CA ALA A 18 -9.05 5.41 12.55
C ALA A 18 -9.70 5.19 11.18
N ASP A 19 -8.97 5.49 10.11
CA ASP A 19 -9.45 5.30 8.75
C ASP A 19 -9.42 3.80 8.38
N TYR A 20 -8.49 3.02 8.95
CA TYR A 20 -8.33 1.57 8.72
C TYR A 20 -8.05 0.78 10.01
N SER A 21 -8.07 -0.55 9.92
CA SER A 21 -7.66 -1.43 11.02
C SER A 21 -6.16 -1.25 11.32
N ASN A 22 -5.79 -1.48 12.57
CA ASN A 22 -4.42 -1.28 13.05
C ASN A 22 -3.53 -2.50 12.71
N LEU A 23 -2.43 -2.25 11.99
CA LEU A 23 -1.49 -3.27 11.54
C LEU A 23 -0.84 -4.00 12.72
N ALA A 24 -0.44 -3.27 13.77
CA ALA A 24 0.16 -3.84 14.97
C ALA A 24 -0.75 -4.90 15.63
N TRP A 25 -2.06 -4.67 15.59
CA TRP A 25 -3.06 -5.59 16.16
C TRP A 25 -3.59 -6.63 15.16
N SER A 26 -3.14 -6.61 13.91
CA SER A 26 -3.58 -7.56 12.89
C SER A 26 -3.00 -8.94 13.13
N ILE A 27 -3.77 -9.98 12.79
CA ILE A 27 -3.37 -11.38 12.96
C ILE A 27 -2.30 -11.74 11.91
N MET A 28 -1.16 -12.26 12.37
CA MET A 28 -0.02 -12.61 11.52
C MET A 28 -0.03 -14.07 11.07
N ASP A 29 -0.56 -14.97 11.90
CA ASP A 29 -0.47 -16.41 11.68
C ASP A 29 -1.72 -17.20 12.07
N SER A 30 -1.68 -18.50 11.77
CA SER A 30 -2.78 -19.44 12.04
C SER A 30 -3.06 -19.67 13.52
N GLN A 31 -2.14 -19.26 14.41
CA GLN A 31 -2.34 -19.33 15.86
C GLN A 31 -3.06 -18.08 16.40
N GLY A 32 -3.39 -17.12 15.55
CA GLY A 32 -4.05 -15.88 15.95
C GLY A 32 -3.10 -14.88 16.59
N ARG A 33 -1.78 -15.09 16.52
CA ARG A 33 -0.81 -14.16 17.11
C ARG A 33 -0.77 -12.87 16.29
N ARG A 34 -0.67 -11.74 16.98
CA ARG A 34 -0.68 -10.42 16.33
C ARG A 34 0.73 -10.02 15.93
N VAL A 35 0.84 -9.09 14.98
CA VAL A 35 2.15 -8.56 14.55
C VAL A 35 2.92 -7.97 15.72
N TYR A 36 2.27 -7.22 16.61
CA TYR A 36 2.94 -6.60 17.75
C TYR A 36 3.45 -7.61 18.80
N ASP A 37 2.70 -8.70 18.99
CA ASP A 37 2.95 -9.71 20.02
C ASP A 37 4.06 -10.70 19.64
N THR A 38 4.64 -10.56 18.44
CA THR A 38 5.63 -11.49 17.90
C THR A 38 6.91 -10.78 17.50
N ASP A 39 8.03 -11.47 17.62
CA ASP A 39 9.30 -11.02 17.03
C ASP A 39 9.26 -11.39 15.54
N ASN A 40 8.99 -10.39 14.70
CA ASN A 40 8.90 -10.56 13.26
C ASN A 40 9.63 -9.43 12.52
N VAL A 41 10.02 -9.75 11.28
CA VAL A 41 10.84 -8.89 10.43
C VAL A 41 10.16 -7.57 10.06
N LEU A 42 8.82 -7.52 10.04
CA LEU A 42 8.04 -6.31 9.73
C LEU A 42 8.01 -5.37 10.93
N LYS A 43 7.71 -5.89 12.13
CA LYS A 43 7.77 -5.12 13.38
C LYS A 43 9.17 -4.54 13.57
N ALA A 44 10.21 -5.37 13.42
CA ALA A 44 11.59 -4.93 13.57
C ALA A 44 11.96 -3.81 12.58
N ALA A 45 11.53 -3.93 11.32
CA ALA A 45 11.75 -2.90 10.31
C ALA A 45 11.06 -1.57 10.67
N ILE A 46 9.79 -1.61 11.11
CA ILE A 46 9.04 -0.42 11.50
C ILE A 46 9.69 0.25 12.73
N GLU A 47 10.03 -0.53 13.76
CA GLU A 47 10.57 0.00 15.01
C GLU A 47 12.02 0.49 14.89
N GLN A 48 12.74 0.09 13.84
CA GLN A 48 14.08 0.56 13.50
C GLN A 48 14.07 1.63 12.38
N ASP A 49 12.91 2.16 12.03
CA ASP A 49 12.72 3.18 10.99
C ASP A 49 13.36 2.79 9.63
N ARG A 50 13.26 1.51 9.24
CA ARG A 50 13.75 0.97 7.95
C ARG A 50 12.80 1.32 6.80
N PHE A 51 12.67 2.62 6.54
CA PHE A 51 11.88 3.18 5.46
C PHE A 51 12.80 3.71 4.37
N ILE A 52 12.52 3.37 3.11
CA ILE A 52 13.22 3.93 1.97
C ILE A 52 12.21 4.52 0.97
N PRO A 53 12.52 5.63 0.27
CA PRO A 53 11.58 6.23 -0.65
C PRO A 53 11.08 5.26 -1.74
N LEU A 54 9.79 5.33 -2.08
CA LEU A 54 9.18 4.59 -3.18
C LEU A 54 9.65 5.16 -4.53
N ARG A 55 10.90 4.91 -4.89
CA ARG A 55 11.51 5.33 -6.17
C ARG A 55 12.63 4.38 -6.56
N PHE A 56 12.94 4.34 -7.86
CA PHE A 56 14.02 3.50 -8.38
C PHE A 56 15.34 4.27 -8.36
N ASP A 57 16.12 4.10 -7.30
CA ASP A 57 17.46 4.65 -7.12
C ASP A 57 18.44 3.57 -6.59
N ASN A 58 19.60 3.98 -6.08
CA ASN A 58 20.57 3.02 -5.53
C ASN A 58 20.12 2.45 -4.19
N GLU A 59 19.43 3.23 -3.36
CA GLU A 59 18.91 2.77 -2.07
C GLU A 59 17.87 1.64 -2.26
N PHE A 60 16.98 1.77 -3.25
CA PHE A 60 16.10 0.67 -3.65
C PHE A 60 16.84 -0.57 -4.13
N LYS A 61 17.91 -0.41 -4.93
CA LYS A 61 18.69 -1.55 -5.43
C LYS A 61 19.42 -2.27 -4.30
N ASP A 62 19.98 -1.50 -3.36
CA ASP A 62 20.70 -2.03 -2.20
C ASP A 62 19.75 -2.78 -1.27
N ALA A 63 18.48 -2.37 -1.18
CA ALA A 63 17.43 -3.04 -0.40
C ALA A 63 16.65 -4.14 -1.16
N ALA A 64 16.92 -4.33 -2.46
CA ALA A 64 16.20 -5.30 -3.28
C ALA A 64 16.29 -6.75 -2.74
N PRO A 65 17.44 -7.24 -2.22
CA PRO A 65 17.54 -8.59 -1.65
C PRO A 65 16.55 -8.83 -0.49
N GLU A 66 16.34 -7.83 0.36
CA GLU A 66 15.41 -7.89 1.48
C GLU A 66 13.96 -7.69 1.05
N LEU A 67 13.70 -6.86 0.03
CA LEU A 67 12.36 -6.64 -0.50
C LEU A 67 11.82 -7.85 -1.29
N PHE A 68 12.70 -8.61 -1.97
CA PHE A 68 12.31 -9.71 -2.87
C PHE A 68 13.05 -11.00 -2.54
N LYS A 69 12.86 -11.50 -1.31
CA LYS A 69 13.66 -12.60 -0.78
C LYS A 69 13.56 -13.90 -1.59
N GLN A 70 12.40 -14.21 -2.19
CA GLN A 70 12.26 -15.44 -3.00
C GLN A 70 12.97 -15.28 -4.35
N ILE A 71 13.15 -14.06 -4.85
CA ILE A 71 13.96 -13.77 -6.04
C ILE A 71 15.45 -13.76 -5.71
N ASP A 72 15.85 -13.16 -4.59
CA ASP A 72 17.25 -13.09 -4.14
C ASP A 72 17.92 -14.48 -4.11
N VAL A 73 17.22 -15.49 -3.59
CA VAL A 73 17.71 -16.87 -3.55
C VAL A 73 17.91 -17.52 -4.93
N MET A 74 17.35 -16.94 -6.00
CA MET A 74 17.58 -17.37 -7.38
C MET A 74 18.87 -16.79 -7.99
N GLY A 75 19.51 -15.86 -7.29
CA GLY A 75 20.79 -15.24 -7.65
C GLY A 75 20.66 -13.82 -8.19
N GLN A 76 21.77 -13.07 -8.09
CA GLN A 76 21.84 -11.64 -8.41
C GLN A 76 21.29 -11.27 -9.80
N PHE A 77 21.54 -12.11 -10.81
CA PHE A 77 21.06 -11.85 -12.16
C PHE A 77 19.52 -11.82 -12.24
N GLU A 78 18.83 -12.73 -11.54
CA GLU A 78 17.36 -12.75 -11.53
C GLU A 78 16.84 -11.60 -10.66
N LEU A 79 17.50 -11.29 -9.54
CA LEU A 79 17.16 -10.15 -8.70
C LEU A 79 17.27 -8.83 -9.48
N ASP A 80 18.39 -8.59 -10.16
CA ASP A 80 18.58 -7.40 -10.99
C ASP A 80 17.57 -7.32 -12.12
N ALA A 81 17.18 -8.46 -12.69
CA ALA A 81 16.16 -8.58 -13.72
C ALA A 81 14.74 -8.30 -13.19
N PHE A 82 14.43 -8.71 -11.96
CA PHE A 82 13.13 -8.53 -11.33
C PHE A 82 12.97 -7.13 -10.73
N ALA A 83 13.94 -6.65 -9.97
CA ALA A 83 13.94 -5.34 -9.29
C ALA A 83 14.22 -4.21 -10.30
N SER A 84 13.21 -3.91 -11.11
CA SER A 84 13.32 -2.99 -12.25
C SER A 84 12.65 -1.64 -11.98
N LYS A 85 13.06 -0.62 -12.75
CA LYS A 85 12.36 0.68 -12.77
C LYS A 85 10.88 0.54 -13.13
N ALA A 86 10.53 -0.40 -14.03
CA ALA A 86 9.15 -0.63 -14.44
C ALA A 86 8.31 -1.22 -13.31
N LEU A 87 8.89 -2.12 -12.49
CA LEU A 87 8.25 -2.65 -11.29
C LEU A 87 7.93 -1.52 -10.30
N VAL A 88 8.91 -0.70 -9.94
CA VAL A 88 8.70 0.43 -9.02
C VAL A 88 7.65 1.40 -9.56
N LYS A 89 7.69 1.71 -10.87
CA LYS A 89 6.67 2.55 -11.49
C LYS A 89 5.27 1.93 -11.41
N GLY A 90 5.14 0.61 -11.57
CA GLY A 90 3.87 -0.09 -11.42
C GLY A 90 3.33 -0.02 -9.99
N ILE A 91 4.20 -0.13 -8.99
CA ILE A 91 3.84 0.06 -7.58
C ILE A 91 3.40 1.51 -7.33
N GLN A 92 4.11 2.50 -7.88
CA GLN A 92 3.70 3.90 -7.81
C GLN A 92 2.32 4.11 -8.42
N THR A 93 2.04 3.57 -9.61
CA THR A 93 0.70 3.66 -10.22
C THR A 93 -0.38 3.01 -9.36
N LEU A 94 -0.09 1.89 -8.69
CA LEU A 94 -1.03 1.27 -7.75
C LEU A 94 -1.34 2.21 -6.56
N VAL A 95 -0.33 2.87 -6.01
CA VAL A 95 -0.46 3.87 -4.95
C VAL A 95 -1.29 5.07 -5.42
N GLU A 96 -1.05 5.57 -6.64
CA GLU A 96 -1.84 6.65 -7.24
C GLU A 96 -3.32 6.27 -7.33
N GLU A 97 -3.63 5.06 -7.82
CA GLU A 97 -5.00 4.58 -7.95
C GLU A 97 -5.71 4.47 -6.58
N PHE A 98 -5.01 3.96 -5.56
CA PHE A 98 -5.51 3.95 -4.19
C PHE A 98 -5.79 5.36 -3.66
N ALA A 99 -4.87 6.29 -3.88
CA ALA A 99 -5.00 7.68 -3.45
C ALA A 99 -6.17 8.39 -4.14
N CYS A 100 -6.39 8.15 -5.45
CA CYS A 100 -7.51 8.72 -6.18
C CYS A 100 -8.85 8.15 -5.68
N ALA A 101 -8.94 6.85 -5.39
CA ALA A 101 -10.13 6.26 -4.75
C ALA A 101 -10.38 6.86 -3.37
N THR A 102 -9.33 7.01 -2.56
CA THR A 102 -9.42 7.65 -1.24
C THR A 102 -9.93 9.09 -1.38
N TYR A 103 -9.39 9.90 -2.30
CA TYR A 103 -9.93 11.23 -2.58
C TYR A 103 -11.41 11.21 -2.98
N ARG A 104 -11.82 10.33 -3.90
CA ARG A 104 -13.21 10.28 -4.35
C ARG A 104 -14.16 9.99 -3.17
N HIS A 105 -13.75 9.16 -2.22
CA HIS A 105 -14.50 8.91 -1.00
C HIS A 105 -14.71 10.18 -0.18
N TYR A 106 -13.63 10.85 0.26
CA TYR A 106 -13.71 12.04 1.12
C TYR A 106 -14.31 13.26 0.40
N ALA A 107 -14.15 13.37 -0.92
CA ALA A 107 -14.73 14.44 -1.72
C ALA A 107 -16.17 14.12 -2.19
N HIS A 108 -16.76 13.02 -1.73
CA HIS A 108 -18.10 12.54 -2.10
C HIS A 108 -18.32 12.52 -3.63
N LYS A 109 -17.29 12.08 -4.36
CA LYS A 109 -17.33 11.93 -5.82
C LYS A 109 -17.88 10.55 -6.20
N PRO A 110 -18.43 10.43 -7.42
CA PRO A 110 -18.85 9.13 -7.92
C PRO A 110 -17.67 8.14 -8.03
N GLU A 111 -17.96 6.85 -7.90
CA GLU A 111 -16.97 5.78 -8.07
C GLU A 111 -16.40 5.77 -9.50
N ALA A 112 -15.09 5.52 -9.61
CA ALA A 112 -14.42 5.31 -10.89
C ALA A 112 -13.41 4.15 -10.79
N ARG A 113 -13.12 3.50 -11.92
CA ARG A 113 -12.18 2.37 -11.98
C ARG A 113 -10.71 2.78 -12.03
N LYS A 114 -10.45 4.02 -12.45
CA LYS A 114 -9.10 4.56 -12.61
C LYS A 114 -9.08 6.02 -12.16
N CYS A 115 -7.90 6.50 -11.81
CA CYS A 115 -7.67 7.90 -11.52
C CYS A 115 -8.05 8.77 -12.73
N ASP A 116 -8.74 9.87 -12.49
CA ASP A 116 -9.21 10.83 -13.52
C ASP A 116 -10.06 10.22 -14.65
N ALA A 117 -10.55 8.99 -14.49
CA ALA A 117 -11.50 8.39 -15.41
C ALA A 117 -12.94 8.86 -15.13
N GLU A 118 -13.77 8.79 -16.16
CA GLU A 118 -15.20 9.03 -16.01
C GLU A 118 -15.84 7.96 -15.10
N ALA A 119 -16.75 8.41 -14.25
CA ALA A 119 -17.53 7.53 -13.39
C ALA A 119 -18.47 6.66 -14.24
N GLN A 120 -18.55 5.37 -13.91
CA GLN A 120 -19.47 4.45 -14.60
C GLN A 120 -20.93 4.78 -14.28
N ASP A 121 -21.18 5.19 -13.04
CA ASP A 121 -22.46 5.68 -12.57
C ASP A 121 -22.23 6.94 -11.74
N LYS A 122 -22.85 8.06 -12.14
CA LYS A 122 -22.73 9.34 -11.43
C LYS A 122 -23.48 9.36 -10.09
N ARG A 123 -24.37 8.40 -9.84
CA ARG A 123 -25.18 8.30 -8.61
C ARG A 123 -24.44 7.55 -7.51
N THR A 124 -23.74 6.48 -7.86
CA THR A 124 -22.98 5.68 -6.90
C THR A 124 -21.72 6.44 -6.47
N LYS A 125 -21.67 6.83 -5.19
CA LYS A 125 -20.50 7.48 -4.58
C LYS A 125 -19.43 6.46 -4.26
N GLU A 126 -18.17 6.88 -4.33
CA GLU A 126 -17.06 6.06 -3.86
C GLU A 126 -17.19 5.86 -2.34
N ALA A 127 -17.36 4.60 -1.94
CA ALA A 127 -17.31 4.18 -0.54
C ALA A 127 -15.84 4.03 -0.09
N MET A 128 -15.59 3.81 1.20
CA MET A 128 -14.23 3.77 1.73
C MET A 128 -13.49 2.57 1.10
N PRO A 129 -12.34 2.78 0.42
CA PRO A 129 -11.60 1.69 -0.21
C PRO A 129 -11.37 0.53 0.77
N PHE A 130 -11.64 -0.71 0.36
CA PHE A 130 -11.46 -1.92 1.18
C PHE A 130 -12.27 -2.02 2.51
N GLN A 131 -13.14 -1.08 2.87
CA GLN A 131 -14.05 -1.25 4.02
C GLN A 131 -15.48 -1.55 3.59
N ASP A 132 -15.98 -0.77 2.64
CA ASP A 132 -17.32 -0.91 2.07
C ASP A 132 -17.35 -0.50 0.57
N GLY A 133 -16.19 -0.22 -0.03
CA GLY A 133 -16.05 0.17 -1.42
C GLY A 133 -15.89 -0.97 -2.44
N GLN A 134 -15.56 -0.59 -3.68
CA GLN A 134 -15.39 -1.50 -4.81
C GLN A 134 -14.38 -2.64 -4.59
N PHE A 135 -13.44 -2.44 -3.66
CA PHE A 135 -12.36 -3.39 -3.40
C PHE A 135 -12.68 -4.49 -2.38
N ILE A 136 -13.94 -4.60 -1.94
CA ILE A 136 -14.38 -5.77 -1.16
C ILE A 136 -14.30 -7.05 -1.99
N LYS A 137 -14.78 -6.98 -3.24
CA LYS A 137 -14.88 -8.15 -4.13
C LYS A 137 -13.77 -8.20 -5.19
N ARG A 138 -13.24 -7.04 -5.58
CA ARG A 138 -12.24 -6.92 -6.66
C ARG A 138 -10.94 -6.40 -6.10
N ARG A 139 -9.82 -6.93 -6.56
CA ARG A 139 -8.51 -6.35 -6.26
C ARG A 139 -8.32 -5.03 -7.01
N LEU A 140 -7.51 -4.15 -6.45
CA LEU A 140 -6.91 -3.06 -7.22
C LEU A 140 -5.64 -3.61 -7.86
N GLU A 141 -5.51 -3.53 -9.18
CA GLU A 141 -4.45 -4.22 -9.93
C GLU A 141 -3.89 -3.34 -11.06
N VAL A 142 -2.58 -3.40 -11.24
CA VAL A 142 -1.82 -2.78 -12.31
C VAL A 142 -0.92 -3.82 -12.95
N THR A 143 -0.98 -3.92 -14.27
CA THR A 143 -0.07 -4.76 -15.05
C THR A 143 0.99 -3.89 -15.74
N THR A 144 2.26 -4.29 -15.65
CA THR A 144 3.37 -3.57 -16.31
C THR A 144 4.42 -4.53 -16.86
N ASN A 145 5.15 -4.09 -17.88
CA ASN A 145 6.23 -4.83 -18.51
C ASN A 145 7.55 -4.08 -18.34
N SER A 146 8.62 -4.81 -18.01
CA SER A 146 10.00 -4.35 -18.08
C SER A 146 10.66 -4.91 -19.34
N ILE A 147 10.80 -4.06 -20.36
CA ILE A 147 11.56 -4.35 -21.57
C ILE A 147 12.79 -3.45 -21.55
N ARG A 148 13.98 -4.04 -21.39
CA ARG A 148 15.24 -3.29 -21.29
C ARG A 148 16.40 -4.05 -21.91
N THR A 149 17.33 -3.33 -22.52
CA THR A 149 18.54 -3.92 -23.10
C THR A 149 19.44 -4.49 -22.00
N GLY A 150 20.03 -5.67 -22.24
CA GLY A 150 20.99 -6.30 -21.33
C GLY A 150 20.39 -7.08 -20.15
N PHE A 151 19.07 -7.10 -20.01
CA PHE A 151 18.37 -7.93 -19.03
C PHE A 151 17.20 -8.67 -19.68
N PRO A 152 16.80 -9.82 -19.14
CA PRO A 152 15.67 -10.56 -19.67
C PRO A 152 14.36 -9.80 -19.39
N ASN A 153 13.42 -9.86 -20.33
CA ASN A 153 12.15 -9.17 -20.22
C ASN A 153 11.29 -9.75 -19.09
N ARG A 154 10.58 -8.88 -18.37
CA ARG A 154 9.69 -9.26 -17.26
C ARG A 154 8.32 -8.63 -17.43
N SER A 155 7.30 -9.30 -16.92
CA SER A 155 5.95 -8.77 -16.76
C SER A 155 5.54 -8.93 -15.31
N TYR A 156 4.72 -8.02 -14.82
CA TYR A 156 4.27 -8.02 -13.43
C TYR A 156 2.78 -7.75 -13.38
N ASP A 157 2.07 -8.52 -12.55
CA ASP A 157 0.78 -8.14 -12.01
C ASP A 157 0.99 -7.69 -10.57
N ILE A 158 0.72 -6.42 -10.31
CA ILE A 158 0.96 -5.74 -9.04
C ILE A 158 -0.40 -5.36 -8.47
N TYR A 159 -0.74 -5.81 -7.26
CA TYR A 159 -2.09 -5.65 -6.76
C TYR A 159 -2.19 -5.51 -5.24
N LEU A 160 -3.28 -4.87 -4.82
CA LEU A 160 -3.82 -4.95 -3.47
C LEU A 160 -4.94 -5.99 -3.44
N PRO A 161 -4.86 -7.04 -2.61
CA PRO A 161 -5.86 -8.10 -2.58
C PRO A 161 -7.24 -7.54 -2.20
N SER A 162 -8.31 -8.11 -2.75
CA SER A 162 -9.65 -7.77 -2.25
C SER A 162 -9.84 -8.27 -0.83
N VAL A 163 -10.79 -7.69 -0.09
CA VAL A 163 -11.08 -8.14 1.29
C VAL A 163 -11.55 -9.60 1.35
N GLN A 164 -12.21 -10.06 0.29
CA GLN A 164 -12.59 -11.48 0.16
C GLN A 164 -11.38 -12.40 -0.07
N GLN A 165 -10.30 -11.91 -0.68
CA GLN A 165 -9.05 -12.65 -0.85
C GLN A 165 -8.21 -12.64 0.44
N ALA A 166 -8.10 -11.47 1.08
CA ALA A 166 -7.36 -11.28 2.32
C ALA A 166 -8.09 -10.27 3.22
N PRO A 167 -8.72 -10.71 4.33
CA PRO A 167 -9.45 -9.82 5.23
C PRO A 167 -8.56 -8.75 5.88
N LEU A 168 -9.10 -7.58 6.20
CA LEU A 168 -8.35 -6.51 6.88
C LEU A 168 -8.00 -6.83 8.35
N THR A 169 -8.49 -7.94 8.90
CA THR A 169 -8.15 -8.41 10.25
C THR A 169 -6.81 -9.13 10.32
N ILE A 170 -6.22 -9.50 9.18
CA ILE A 170 -4.92 -10.17 9.08
C ILE A 170 -3.88 -9.22 8.46
N VAL A 171 -2.60 -9.44 8.76
CA VAL A 171 -1.47 -8.65 8.24
C VAL A 171 -1.41 -8.62 6.70
N TRP A 172 -1.95 -9.66 6.08
CA TRP A 172 -1.95 -9.86 4.63
C TRP A 172 -3.08 -9.12 3.90
N GLY A 173 -3.98 -8.44 4.63
CA GLY A 173 -4.99 -7.56 4.05
C GLY A 173 -4.37 -6.37 3.34
N ALA A 174 -5.10 -5.81 2.37
CA ALA A 174 -4.58 -4.78 1.47
C ALA A 174 -4.13 -3.49 2.15
N VAL A 175 -4.79 -3.09 3.24
CA VAL A 175 -4.61 -1.77 3.83
C VAL A 175 -4.85 -1.76 5.34
N HIS A 176 -3.97 -1.07 6.06
CA HIS A 176 -4.03 -0.87 7.50
C HIS A 176 -3.55 0.54 7.87
N GLU A 177 -3.74 0.96 9.10
CA GLU A 177 -2.93 2.02 9.71
C GLU A 177 -1.71 1.39 10.42
N LEU A 178 -0.54 2.04 10.40
CA LEU A 178 0.68 1.57 11.08
C LEU A 178 0.37 1.14 12.53
N GLY A 179 -0.34 1.99 13.26
CA GLY A 179 -0.87 1.67 14.56
C GLY A 179 0.13 1.83 15.70
N SER A 180 0.15 0.86 16.62
CA SER A 180 0.74 1.03 17.95
C SER A 180 2.27 0.85 18.02
N PHE A 181 2.96 0.72 16.89
CA PHE A 181 4.42 0.59 16.87
C PHE A 181 5.12 1.84 17.45
N PHE A 182 6.33 1.63 17.96
CA PHE A 182 7.25 2.71 18.27
C PHE A 182 7.93 3.13 16.97
N VAL A 183 7.59 4.31 16.45
CA VAL A 183 8.09 4.81 15.17
C VAL A 183 8.46 6.27 15.31
N HIS A 184 9.59 6.69 14.73
CA HIS A 184 10.11 8.06 14.88
C HIS A 184 9.88 8.89 13.61
N GLN A 185 10.06 8.30 12.43
CA GLN A 185 9.97 9.01 11.15
C GLN A 185 8.55 9.06 10.57
N ARG A 186 7.69 8.11 10.94
CA ARG A 186 6.32 7.98 10.43
C ARG A 186 5.28 8.22 11.54
N SER A 187 4.04 8.44 11.16
CA SER A 187 2.92 8.57 12.09
C SER A 187 2.24 7.22 12.34
N ARG A 188 1.75 7.01 13.56
CA ARG A 188 0.91 5.85 13.89
C ARG A 188 -0.36 5.75 13.06
N ASN A 189 -0.83 6.86 12.52
CA ASN A 189 -2.02 6.89 11.67
C ASN A 189 -1.69 6.87 10.17
N ASP A 190 -0.43 6.66 9.81
CA ASP A 190 -0.04 6.49 8.41
C ASP A 190 -0.61 5.19 7.85
N THR A 191 -0.95 5.23 6.56
CA THR A 191 -1.59 4.13 5.87
C THR A 191 -0.51 3.16 5.41
N VAL A 192 -0.66 1.87 5.68
CA VAL A 192 0.21 0.80 5.17
C VAL A 192 -0.55 0.01 4.13
N LEU A 193 0.04 -0.11 2.95
CA LEU A 193 -0.43 -0.95 1.86
C LEU A 193 0.37 -2.24 1.79
N THR A 194 -0.32 -3.38 1.71
CA THR A 194 0.29 -4.69 1.49
C THR A 194 0.17 -5.06 0.02
N ILE A 195 1.25 -4.85 -0.73
CA ILE A 195 1.28 -4.96 -2.19
C ILE A 195 1.83 -6.33 -2.59
N TYR A 196 1.06 -7.04 -3.41
CA TYR A 196 1.39 -8.35 -3.95
C TYR A 196 1.91 -8.20 -5.38
N ILE A 197 2.90 -9.01 -5.72
CA ILE A 197 3.60 -8.94 -7.00
C ILE A 197 3.76 -10.35 -7.55
N ASP A 198 3.03 -10.64 -8.62
CA ASP A 198 3.24 -11.83 -9.44
C ASP A 198 4.14 -11.44 -10.62
N GLY A 199 5.39 -11.93 -10.62
CA GLY A 199 6.34 -11.70 -11.71
C GLY A 199 6.41 -12.86 -12.70
N TYR A 200 6.55 -12.55 -13.98
CA TYR A 200 6.62 -13.50 -15.09
C TYR A 200 7.81 -13.19 -16.00
N LYS A 201 8.43 -14.23 -16.58
CA LYS A 201 9.37 -14.06 -17.69
C LYS A 201 8.57 -13.82 -18.96
N LEU A 202 9.03 -12.91 -19.81
CA LEU A 202 8.46 -12.71 -21.15
C LEU A 202 9.38 -13.34 -22.19
N ASN A 203 8.82 -14.15 -23.08
CA ASN A 203 9.54 -14.65 -24.26
C ASN A 203 9.66 -13.54 -25.33
N THR A 204 10.29 -13.86 -26.46
CA THR A 204 10.48 -12.93 -27.59
C THR A 204 9.17 -12.48 -28.23
N ASP A 205 8.13 -13.31 -28.15
CA ASP A 205 6.80 -13.04 -28.70
C ASP A 205 5.92 -12.25 -27.72
N GLY A 206 6.42 -11.98 -26.51
CA GLY A 206 5.71 -11.24 -25.46
C GLY A 206 4.76 -12.11 -24.63
N GLU A 207 4.84 -13.43 -24.73
CA GLU A 207 4.06 -14.35 -23.91
C GLU A 207 4.68 -14.50 -22.52
N ARG A 208 3.81 -14.60 -21.52
CA ARG A 208 4.21 -14.81 -20.12
C ARG A 208 4.50 -16.29 -19.87
N SER A 209 5.60 -16.55 -19.15
CA SER A 209 5.80 -17.82 -18.47
C SER A 209 4.78 -18.02 -17.34
N GLN A 210 4.87 -19.15 -16.64
CA GLN A 210 4.34 -19.24 -15.27
C GLN A 210 5.01 -18.22 -14.35
N ARG A 211 4.41 -17.97 -13.19
CA ARG A 211 4.99 -17.10 -12.17
C ARG A 211 6.40 -17.57 -11.80
N ILE A 212 7.32 -16.63 -11.65
CA ILE A 212 8.74 -16.88 -11.31
C ILE A 212 8.85 -17.57 -9.94
N THR A 213 8.04 -17.13 -8.98
CA THR A 213 8.03 -17.61 -7.59
C THR A 213 6.81 -18.50 -7.31
N ALA A 214 6.91 -19.35 -6.28
CA ALA A 214 5.81 -20.23 -5.87
C ALA A 214 4.64 -19.45 -5.24
N LYS A 215 4.92 -18.31 -4.61
CA LYS A 215 3.94 -17.37 -4.02
C LYS A 215 4.24 -15.94 -4.52
N PRO A 216 3.25 -15.04 -4.55
CA PRO A 216 3.52 -13.63 -4.84
C PRO A 216 4.61 -13.09 -3.93
N GLU A 217 5.44 -12.20 -4.46
CA GLU A 217 6.28 -11.36 -3.61
C GLU A 217 5.41 -10.30 -2.94
N ILE A 218 5.72 -9.97 -1.69
CA ILE A 218 4.94 -9.03 -0.91
C ILE A 218 5.86 -7.92 -0.42
N VAL A 219 5.47 -6.67 -0.69
CA VAL A 219 6.12 -5.48 -0.16
C VAL A 219 5.11 -4.64 0.59
N PHE A 220 5.56 -3.98 1.65
CA PHE A 220 4.74 -3.02 2.39
C PHE A 220 5.15 -1.61 1.99
N VAL A 221 4.16 -0.78 1.68
CA VAL A 221 4.36 0.63 1.37
C VAL A 221 3.60 1.47 2.38
N VAL A 222 4.30 2.36 3.08
CA VAL A 222 3.70 3.31 4.00
C VAL A 222 3.44 4.63 3.28
N LEU A 223 2.27 5.20 3.50
CA LEU A 223 1.77 6.46 2.91
C LEU A 223 1.28 7.36 4.05
N PRO A 224 1.08 8.67 3.81
CA PRO A 224 0.37 9.52 4.77
C PRO A 224 -0.99 8.95 5.18
N LYS A 225 -1.52 9.41 6.32
CA LYS A 225 -2.89 9.11 6.76
C LYS A 225 -3.91 9.27 5.62
N ALA A 226 -4.77 8.29 5.43
CA ALA A 226 -5.77 8.26 4.36
C ALA A 226 -6.66 9.50 4.32
N SER A 227 -7.12 10.00 5.47
CA SER A 227 -7.88 11.25 5.54
C SER A 227 -7.12 12.46 4.99
N LYS A 228 -5.79 12.53 5.17
CA LYS A 228 -4.96 13.61 4.61
C LYS A 228 -4.80 13.48 3.10
N ILE A 229 -4.70 12.25 2.59
CA ILE A 229 -4.72 11.97 1.14
C ILE A 229 -6.08 12.39 0.57
N GLY A 230 -7.17 12.03 1.25
CA GLY A 230 -8.54 12.30 0.82
C GLY A 230 -8.91 13.78 0.76
N GLN A 231 -8.26 14.61 1.58
CA GLN A 231 -8.53 16.05 1.69
C GLN A 231 -7.77 16.92 0.67
N GLN A 232 -7.01 16.31 -0.25
CA GLN A 232 -6.34 17.07 -1.31
C GLN A 232 -7.34 17.71 -2.28
N LYS A 233 -6.87 18.61 -3.15
CA LYS A 233 -7.75 19.44 -3.99
C LYS A 233 -8.38 18.68 -5.17
N SER A 234 -7.71 17.63 -5.64
CA SER A 234 -8.14 16.79 -6.75
C SER A 234 -7.56 15.38 -6.61
N GLN A 235 -8.01 14.45 -7.44
CA GLN A 235 -7.43 13.10 -7.53
C GLN A 235 -5.94 13.16 -7.87
N THR A 236 -5.56 13.98 -8.86
CA THR A 236 -4.16 14.16 -9.25
C THR A 236 -3.30 14.69 -8.11
N GLU A 237 -3.80 15.64 -7.32
CA GLU A 237 -3.06 16.16 -6.17
C GLU A 237 -3.02 15.16 -5.01
N ALA A 238 -4.06 14.35 -4.82
CA ALA A 238 -4.07 13.23 -3.87
C ALA A 238 -3.00 12.19 -4.23
N ALA A 239 -2.92 11.81 -5.52
CA ALA A 239 -1.91 10.89 -6.04
C ALA A 239 -0.49 11.41 -5.83
N LYS A 240 -0.22 12.67 -6.21
CA LYS A 240 1.09 13.30 -5.98
C LYS A 240 1.44 13.38 -4.50
N PHE A 241 0.49 13.77 -3.66
CA PHE A 241 0.69 13.88 -2.21
C PHE A 241 1.02 12.52 -1.59
N ALA A 242 0.29 11.47 -1.96
CA ALA A 242 0.57 10.12 -1.49
C ALA A 242 1.96 9.64 -1.93
N LEU A 243 2.34 9.85 -3.20
CA LEU A 243 3.63 9.42 -3.73
C LEU A 243 4.83 10.20 -3.17
N ALA A 244 4.67 11.49 -2.88
CA ALA A 244 5.76 12.33 -2.39
C ALA A 244 6.30 11.89 -1.02
N ASP A 245 5.48 11.19 -0.25
CA ASP A 245 5.77 10.70 1.11
C ASP A 245 5.52 9.18 1.23
N ALA A 246 5.62 8.47 0.10
CA ALA A 246 5.50 7.02 0.03
C ALA A 246 6.87 6.36 0.25
N ASP A 247 6.96 5.44 1.21
CA ASP A 247 8.17 4.68 1.48
C ASP A 247 7.88 3.17 1.44
N PHE A 248 8.84 2.39 0.96
CA PHE A 248 8.89 0.96 1.25
C PHE A 248 9.27 0.74 2.71
N ILE A 249 8.64 -0.24 3.36
CA ILE A 249 9.12 -0.80 4.62
C ILE A 249 10.03 -1.97 4.27
N VAL A 250 11.33 -1.87 4.57
CA VAL A 250 12.32 -2.90 4.21
C VAL A 250 12.44 -3.92 5.35
N PRO A 251 11.97 -5.16 5.19
CA PRO A 251 12.02 -6.16 6.25
C PRO A 251 13.45 -6.48 6.70
N LEU A 252 13.61 -6.84 7.98
CA LEU A 252 14.89 -7.27 8.56
C LEU A 252 14.95 -8.78 8.68
N TYR A 253 15.35 -9.47 7.59
CA TYR A 253 15.53 -10.93 7.54
C TYR A 253 16.85 -11.42 8.14
#